data_AF-Q8W0Y4-F1
#
_entry.id   AF-Q8W0Y4-F1
#
_cell.length_a   1.000
_cell.length_b   1.000
_cell.length_c   1.000
_cell.angle_alpha   90.00
_cell.angle_beta   90.00
_cell.angle_gamma   90.00
#
_symmetry.space_group_name_H-M   'P 1'
#
loop_
_entity.id
_entity.type
_entity.pdbx_description
1 polymer ?
#
loop_
_entity_poly.entity_id
_entity_poly.type
_entity_poly.pdbx_seq_one_letter_code
_entity_poly.pdbx_strand_id
1 'polypeptide(L)'
;AQSFGLPYLSAYLDSSGTNFSHGANFATTSSTIRPPPSIIPQGGFSPFYLDVQYTQFRDFKPRTQFIRQQGGLFASLMPKEEYFSKALYTFDIGQNDLGAGFFGNMTIQQVNASVPEIINSFSKNVK
;
A
#
# COMPACT_ATOMS: atom_id res chain seq x y z
N ALA A 1 5.85 -4.94 -15.78
CA ALA A 1 6.56 -3.67 -16.06
C ALA A 1 7.54 -3.83 -17.22
N GLN A 2 8.57 -4.68 -17.08
CA GLN A 2 9.61 -4.85 -18.10
C GLN A 2 9.10 -5.32 -19.47
N SER A 3 8.13 -6.25 -19.51
CA SER A 3 7.52 -6.72 -20.77
C SER A 3 6.78 -5.62 -21.55
N PHE A 4 6.44 -4.52 -20.89
CA PHE A 4 5.79 -3.35 -21.46
C PHE A 4 6.75 -2.15 -21.59
N GLY A 5 8.06 -2.34 -21.37
CA GLY A 5 9.06 -1.27 -21.43
C GLY A 5 8.98 -0.24 -20.29
N LEU A 6 8.28 -0.55 -19.20
CA LEU A 6 8.12 0.35 -18.05
C LEU A 6 9.15 0.04 -16.94
N PRO A 7 9.63 1.05 -16.20
CA PRO A 7 10.48 0.83 -15.03
C PRO A 7 9.68 0.18 -13.89
N TYR A 8 10.41 -0.36 -12.90
CA TYR A 8 9.78 -0.79 -11.65
C TYR A 8 9.24 0.41 -10.86
N LEU A 9 8.22 0.16 -10.05
CA LEU A 9 7.68 1.15 -9.13
C LEU A 9 8.69 1.43 -8.02
N SER A 10 8.90 2.70 -7.70
CA SER A 10 9.72 3.12 -6.57
C SER A 10 8.99 2.88 -5.25
N ALA A 11 9.68 2.44 -4.21
CA ALA A 11 9.03 2.24 -2.92
C ALA A 11 8.69 3.61 -2.30
N TYR A 12 7.49 3.74 -1.71
CA TYR A 12 7.04 4.99 -1.11
C TYR A 12 7.97 5.49 0.01
N LEU A 13 8.61 4.55 0.73
CA LEU A 13 9.52 4.85 1.84
C LEU A 13 10.95 5.14 1.39
N ASP A 14 11.25 5.07 0.09
CA ASP A 14 12.56 5.48 -0.44
C ASP A 14 12.71 7.00 -0.31
N SER A 15 13.79 7.45 0.31
CA SER A 15 13.96 8.84 0.74
C SER A 15 14.46 9.79 -0.36
N SER A 16 15.71 9.63 -0.79
CA SER A 16 16.45 10.69 -1.48
C SER A 16 16.40 10.53 -3.01
N GLY A 17 15.75 11.50 -3.67
CA GLY A 17 15.77 11.61 -5.13
C GLY A 17 14.95 10.53 -5.84
N THR A 18 14.05 9.86 -5.11
CA THR A 18 13.19 8.81 -5.64
C THR A 18 12.34 9.33 -6.80
N ASN A 19 12.36 8.60 -7.91
CA ASN A 19 11.58 8.95 -9.09
C ASN A 19 10.22 8.26 -9.05
N PHE A 20 9.17 9.03 -8.78
CA PHE A 20 7.78 8.58 -8.75
C PHE A 20 7.00 8.92 -10.02
N SER A 21 7.65 9.46 -11.06
CA SER A 21 7.00 9.83 -12.32
C SER A 21 6.31 8.66 -13.04
N HIS A 22 6.71 7.42 -12.72
CA HIS A 22 6.15 6.17 -13.26
C HIS A 22 5.36 5.36 -12.23
N GLY A 23 5.08 5.94 -11.06
CA GLY A 23 4.30 5.33 -9.99
C GLY A 23 5.09 5.05 -8.72
N ALA A 24 4.37 4.58 -7.70
CA ALA A 24 4.89 4.34 -6.36
C ALA A 24 4.32 3.02 -5.80
N ASN A 25 5.12 2.32 -4.99
CA ASN A 25 4.74 1.10 -4.29
C ASN A 25 4.60 1.36 -2.78
N PHE A 26 3.38 1.22 -2.27
CA PHE A 26 3.05 1.37 -0.85
C PHE A 26 2.99 0.03 -0.10
N ALA A 27 3.09 -1.09 -0.83
CA ALA A 27 3.02 -2.42 -0.24
C ALA A 27 4.25 -2.70 0.62
N THR A 28 4.02 -3.40 1.73
CA THR A 28 5.10 -3.96 2.54
C THR A 28 4.85 -5.43 2.80
N THR A 29 5.93 -6.19 3.00
CA THR A 29 5.82 -7.61 3.37
C THR A 29 5.04 -7.77 4.66
N SER A 30 4.31 -8.88 4.80
CA SER A 30 3.53 -9.20 6.01
C SER A 30 2.44 -8.18 6.37
N SER A 31 1.98 -7.35 5.42
CA SER A 31 0.85 -6.46 5.62
C SER A 31 -0.48 -7.20 5.59
N THR A 32 -1.38 -6.80 6.48
CA THR A 32 -2.76 -7.26 6.57
C THR A 32 -3.73 -6.18 6.09
N ILE A 33 -4.97 -6.55 5.78
CA ILE A 33 -6.08 -5.63 5.52
C ILE A 33 -6.49 -4.96 6.84
N ARG A 34 -6.71 -5.76 7.88
CA ARG A 34 -7.10 -5.27 9.21
C ARG A 34 -5.87 -4.99 10.07
N PRO A 35 -5.98 -4.16 11.13
CA PRO A 35 -4.93 -4.02 12.12
C PRO A 35 -4.54 -5.41 12.68
N PRO A 36 -3.28 -5.84 12.58
CA PRO A 36 -2.86 -7.13 13.10
C PRO A 36 -2.74 -7.09 14.63
N PRO A 37 -2.85 -8.24 15.33
CA PRO A 37 -2.79 -8.29 16.79
C PRO A 37 -1.41 -7.94 17.37
N SER A 38 -0.34 -8.12 16.58
CA SER A 38 1.02 -7.73 16.93
C SER A 38 1.80 -7.34 15.68
N ILE A 39 2.66 -6.32 15.80
CA ILE A 39 3.47 -5.78 14.72
C ILE A 39 4.97 -5.96 15.02
N ILE A 40 5.80 -6.00 13.98
CA ILE A 40 7.26 -6.01 14.10
C ILE A 40 7.72 -4.81 14.96
N PRO A 41 8.69 -5.00 15.89
CA PRO A 41 9.48 -6.21 16.11
C PRO A 41 8.88 -7.21 17.13
N GLN A 42 7.81 -6.86 17.86
CA GLN A 42 7.21 -7.77 18.86
C GLN A 42 6.33 -8.87 18.23
N GLY A 43 5.89 -8.68 16.99
CA GLY A 43 5.12 -9.63 16.20
C GLY A 43 5.72 -9.87 14.81
N GLY A 44 4.97 -10.57 13.96
CA GLY A 44 5.40 -10.93 12.60
C GLY A 44 4.81 -10.05 11.48
N PHE A 45 3.89 -9.14 11.80
CA PHE A 45 3.15 -8.37 10.81
C PHE A 45 3.70 -6.95 10.65
N SER A 46 3.50 -6.39 9.46
CA SER A 46 3.91 -5.02 9.17
C SER A 46 3.07 -4.01 9.97
N PRO A 47 3.66 -2.89 10.43
CA PRO A 47 2.90 -1.74 10.91
C PRO A 47 2.07 -1.07 9.81
N PHE A 48 2.39 -1.31 8.54
CA PHE A 48 1.71 -0.73 7.38
C PHE A 48 0.61 -1.68 6.87
N TYR A 49 -0.44 -1.86 7.67
CA TYR A 49 -1.68 -2.52 7.21
C TYR A 49 -2.44 -1.60 6.23
N LEU A 50 -3.46 -2.13 5.54
CA LEU A 50 -4.06 -1.47 4.36
C LEU A 50 -4.49 -0.01 4.58
N ASP A 51 -5.09 0.31 5.74
CA ASP A 51 -5.51 1.68 6.05
C ASP A 51 -4.32 2.67 6.13
N VAL A 52 -3.18 2.20 6.65
CA VAL A 52 -1.95 3.00 6.69
C VAL A 52 -1.39 3.17 5.29
N GLN A 53 -1.34 2.10 4.47
CA GLN A 53 -0.89 2.19 3.08
C GLN A 53 -1.79 3.15 2.27
N TYR A 54 -3.10 3.08 2.47
CA TYR A 54 -4.05 3.98 1.83
C TYR A 54 -3.88 5.43 2.30
N THR A 55 -3.67 5.65 3.61
CA THR A 55 -3.39 6.98 4.16
C THR A 55 -2.10 7.57 3.58
N GLN A 56 -1.05 6.76 3.45
CA GLN A 56 0.19 7.17 2.79
C GLN A 56 -0.07 7.59 1.33
N PHE A 57 -0.83 6.80 0.58
CA PHE A 57 -1.22 7.14 -0.79
C PHE A 57 -2.07 8.42 -0.88
N ARG A 58 -3.03 8.59 0.03
CA ARG A 58 -3.87 9.79 0.10
C ARG A 58 -3.02 11.04 0.30
N ASP A 59 -2.04 10.98 1.20
CA ASP A 59 -1.14 12.09 1.50
C ASP A 59 -0.08 12.30 0.41
N PHE A 60 0.31 11.24 -0.30
CA PHE A 60 1.25 11.28 -1.41
C PHE A 60 0.76 12.18 -2.56
N LYS A 61 -0.54 12.16 -2.87
CA LYS A 61 -1.12 13.01 -3.94
C LYS A 61 -0.82 14.50 -3.75
N PRO A 62 -1.27 15.18 -2.66
CA PRO A 62 -1.01 16.61 -2.49
C PRO A 62 0.47 16.91 -2.27
N ARG A 63 1.24 16.04 -1.59
CA ARG A 63 2.68 16.26 -1.37
C ARG A 63 3.47 16.27 -2.69
N THR A 64 3.21 15.32 -3.57
CA THR A 64 3.87 15.26 -4.87
C THR A 64 3.48 16.42 -5.78
N GLN A 65 2.21 16.85 -5.75
CA GLN A 65 1.77 18.03 -6.50
C GLN A 65 2.39 19.32 -5.96
N PHE A 66 2.51 19.46 -4.64
CA PHE A 66 3.20 20.58 -4.03
C PHE A 66 4.67 20.68 -4.50
N ILE A 67 5.42 19.57 -4.45
CA ILE A 67 6.81 19.52 -4.95
C ILE A 67 6.86 19.85 -6.44
N ARG A 68 5.91 19.34 -7.23
CA ARG A 68 5.85 19.62 -8.67
C ARG A 68 5.61 21.10 -8.96
N GLN A 69 4.73 21.75 -8.21
CA GLN A 69 4.40 23.18 -8.35
C GLN A 69 5.57 24.09 -7.93
N GLN A 70 6.36 23.68 -6.94
CA GLN A 70 7.59 24.40 -6.54
C GLN A 70 8.65 24.42 -7.66
N GLY A 71 8.59 23.47 -8.61
CA GLY A 71 9.54 23.40 -9.73
C GLY A 71 10.91 22.82 -9.33
N GLY A 72 11.93 23.17 -10.11
CA GLY A 72 13.30 22.72 -9.89
C GLY A 72 13.55 21.24 -10.22
N LEU A 73 14.68 20.70 -9.74
CA LEU A 73 15.17 19.37 -10.08
C LEU A 73 14.17 18.24 -9.75
N PHE A 74 13.45 18.37 -8.63
CA PHE A 74 12.56 17.31 -8.14
C PHE A 74 11.18 17.32 -8.79
N ALA A 75 10.77 18.40 -9.46
CA ALA A 75 9.44 18.48 -10.05
C ALA A 75 9.22 17.39 -11.12
N SER A 76 10.23 17.10 -11.94
CA SER A 76 10.16 16.05 -12.98
C SER A 76 10.10 14.64 -12.40
N LEU A 77 10.52 14.44 -11.14
CA LEU A 77 10.48 13.15 -10.45
C LEU A 77 9.10 12.85 -9.85
N MET A 78 8.21 13.84 -9.74
CA MET A 78 6.86 13.65 -9.21
C MET A 78 5.89 13.24 -10.32
N PRO A 79 4.81 12.50 -10.01
CA PRO A 79 3.75 12.23 -10.99
C PRO A 79 3.01 13.50 -11.40
N LYS A 80 2.48 13.52 -12.62
CA LYS A 80 1.54 14.57 -13.05
C LYS A 80 0.18 14.34 -12.40
N GLU A 81 -0.57 15.41 -12.13
CA GLU A 81 -1.87 15.32 -11.48
C GLU A 81 -2.85 14.44 -12.25
N GLU A 82 -2.91 14.58 -13.59
CA GLU A 82 -3.82 13.83 -14.44
C GLU A 82 -3.51 12.32 -14.50
N TYR A 83 -2.35 11.88 -14.00
CA TYR A 83 -2.02 10.47 -13.94
C TYR A 83 -2.79 9.77 -12.82
N PHE A 84 -3.17 10.45 -11.74
CA PHE A 84 -3.90 9.80 -10.64
C PHE A 84 -5.28 9.27 -11.05
N SER A 85 -5.95 9.89 -12.01
CA SER A 85 -7.25 9.41 -12.51
C SER A 85 -7.13 8.32 -13.58
N LYS A 86 -5.93 8.10 -14.13
CA LYS A 86 -5.66 7.18 -15.24
C LYS A 86 -4.75 6.01 -14.87
N ALA A 87 -4.16 6.04 -13.69
CA ALA A 87 -3.21 5.05 -13.23
C ALA A 87 -3.89 3.69 -13.05
N LEU A 88 -3.09 2.63 -13.23
CA LEU A 88 -3.45 1.28 -12.83
C LEU A 88 -3.19 1.13 -11.31
N TYR A 89 -4.22 0.75 -10.57
CA TYR A 89 -4.13 0.44 -9.15
C TYR A 89 -4.19 -1.07 -8.94
N THR A 90 -3.18 -1.63 -8.28
CA THR A 90 -3.08 -3.06 -8.00
C THR A 90 -3.06 -3.28 -6.50
N PHE A 91 -3.88 -4.22 -6.03
CA PHE A 91 -3.92 -4.65 -4.65
C PHE A 91 -3.72 -6.17 -4.60
N ASP A 92 -2.71 -6.61 -3.86
CA ASP A 92 -2.50 -8.02 -3.52
C ASP A 92 -2.31 -8.10 -2.01
N ILE A 93 -3.41 -8.37 -1.30
CA ILE A 93 -3.46 -8.30 0.16
C ILE A 93 -4.63 -9.14 0.68
N GLY A 94 -4.50 -9.63 1.93
CA GLY A 94 -5.54 -10.39 2.64
C GLY A 94 -5.11 -11.81 3.02
N GLN A 95 -4.12 -12.37 2.33
CA GLN A 95 -3.56 -13.69 2.66
C GLN A 95 -2.94 -13.70 4.07
N ASN A 96 -2.27 -12.60 4.44
CA ASN A 96 -1.71 -12.42 5.77
C ASN A 96 -2.78 -12.30 6.87
N ASP A 97 -4.01 -11.84 6.57
CA ASP A 97 -5.10 -11.81 7.55
C ASP A 97 -5.53 -13.24 7.93
N LEU A 98 -5.57 -14.14 6.95
CA LEU A 98 -5.82 -15.57 7.19
C LEU A 98 -4.68 -16.19 8.00
N GLY A 99 -3.44 -15.86 7.63
CA GLY A 99 -2.24 -16.27 8.37
C GLY A 99 -2.30 -15.80 9.83
N ALA A 100 -2.66 -14.54 10.07
CA ALA A 100 -2.83 -13.98 11.42
C ALA A 100 -3.86 -14.74 12.26
N GLY A 101 -4.96 -15.20 11.64
CA GLY A 101 -5.92 -16.06 12.32
C GLY A 101 -5.31 -17.39 12.76
N PHE A 102 -4.60 -18.08 11.87
CA PHE A 102 -3.96 -19.37 12.18
C PHE A 102 -2.84 -19.24 13.23
N PHE A 103 -1.98 -18.21 13.12
CA PHE A 103 -0.96 -17.94 14.14
C PHE A 103 -1.58 -17.53 15.49
N GLY A 104 -2.81 -17.04 15.48
CA GLY A 104 -3.63 -16.75 16.66
C GLY A 104 -4.42 -17.94 17.21
N ASN A 105 -4.09 -19.18 16.82
CA ASN A 105 -4.77 -20.42 17.24
C ASN A 105 -6.25 -20.50 16.83
N MET A 106 -6.67 -19.82 15.77
CA MET A 106 -8.02 -19.97 15.22
C MET A 106 -8.16 -21.29 14.44
N THR A 107 -9.32 -21.92 14.53
CA THR A 107 -9.69 -23.06 13.68
C THR A 107 -9.98 -22.59 12.25
N ILE A 108 -10.01 -23.53 11.30
CA ILE A 108 -10.41 -23.24 9.91
C ILE A 108 -11.80 -22.60 9.86
N GLN A 109 -12.76 -23.08 10.67
CA GLN A 109 -14.10 -22.51 10.72
C GLN A 109 -14.08 -21.06 11.19
N GLN A 110 -13.27 -20.74 12.20
CA GLN A 110 -13.14 -19.39 12.72
C GLN A 110 -12.45 -18.45 11.71
N VAL A 111 -11.41 -18.91 11.02
CA VAL A 111 -10.75 -18.14 9.96
C VAL A 111 -11.73 -17.87 8.82
N ASN A 112 -12.46 -18.88 8.37
CA ASN A 112 -13.50 -18.71 7.33
C ASN A 112 -14.59 -17.72 7.76
N ALA A 113 -15.02 -17.78 9.03
CA ALA A 113 -16.02 -16.85 9.58
C ALA A 113 -15.53 -15.39 9.63
N SER A 114 -14.21 -15.15 9.62
CA SER A 114 -13.63 -13.79 9.62
C SER A 114 -13.58 -13.13 8.23
N VAL A 115 -13.70 -13.91 7.14
CA VAL A 115 -13.57 -13.41 5.76
C VAL A 115 -14.52 -12.25 5.44
N PRO A 116 -15.83 -12.29 5.79
CA PRO A 116 -16.72 -11.17 5.53
C PRO A 116 -16.26 -9.85 6.16
N GLU A 117 -15.69 -9.89 7.38
CA GLU A 117 -15.18 -8.72 8.07
C GLU A 117 -13.89 -8.18 7.42
N ILE A 118 -13.00 -9.09 6.97
CA ILE A 118 -11.80 -8.76 6.19
C ILE A 118 -12.20 -8.01 4.92
N ILE A 119 -13.17 -8.53 4.16
CA ILE A 119 -13.66 -7.89 2.93
C ILE A 119 -14.32 -6.54 3.23
N ASN A 120 -15.12 -6.44 4.30
CA ASN A 120 -15.73 -5.16 4.68
C ASN A 120 -14.66 -4.11 5.03
N SER A 121 -13.56 -4.51 5.67
CA SER A 121 -12.43 -3.62 5.98
C SER A 121 -11.63 -3.23 4.74
N PHE A 122 -11.49 -4.13 3.78
CA PHE A 122 -10.89 -3.85 2.48
C PHE A 122 -11.64 -2.74 1.74
N SER A 123 -12.97 -2.87 1.64
CA SER A 123 -13.84 -1.92 0.93
C SER A 123 -13.89 -0.52 1.55
N LYS A 124 -13.41 -0.32 2.78
CA LYS A 124 -13.27 1.02 3.37
C LYS A 124 -12.13 1.83 2.74
N ASN A 125 -11.11 1.14 2.25
CA ASN A 125 -9.88 1.72 1.71
C ASN A 125 -9.85 1.74 0.18
N VAL A 126 -10.50 0.77 -0.45
CA VAL A 126 -10.59 0.68 -1.92
C VAL A 126 -11.95 1.23 -2.35
N LYS A 127 -11.94 2.37 -3.03
CA LYS A 127 -13.13 3.09 -3.52
C LYS A 127 -13.13 3.17 -5.03
#